data_AF-A0A287B4Y1-F1
#
_entry.id   AF-A0A287B4Y1-F1
#
_cell.length_a   1.000
_cell.length_b   1.000
_cell.length_c   1.000
_cell.angle_alpha   90.00
_cell.angle_beta   90.00
_cell.angle_gamma   90.00
#
_symmetry.space_group_name_H-M   'P 1'
#
loop_
_entity.id
_entity.type
_entity.pdbx_description
1 polymer ?
#
loop_
_entity_poly.entity_id
_entity_poly.type
_entity_poly.pdbx_seq_one_letter_code
_entity_poly.pdbx_strand_id
1 'polypeptide(L)'
;MKEPLESKRLKIQIVSPWCRFSQMLHPIFEEASNVIKEEYPNENQVVFARVDCDQHSDIAQRYRISKYPTLKLFRNGMMMKREYRGQRSVKALADYIRQQKSDPIQELHDLAEITTLDRSKRNIIGYFEQKDSENYRVFERVAKILHDDCTFLSAFGAVSKPERYSGDNIVYKPPGHSAPDMVYLGYMTNFDGTFNWIQDKCVPLVREITFENGEELTEEGLPFLILFHMKEDTESLEIFQNEVARQLISEKGTINFLHADCDKFRHPLLHIQKTPADCPVIAIDSFRHMYVFGDFRDVLIPGKLKQFVFDLHSGKLHREFHHGPDPTDTAPGQEVQDVASSPPESSFQKLAPSEYRYTLLRDRDEL
;
A
#
# COMPACT_ATOMS: atom_id res chain seq x y z
N MET A 1 -32.23 -10.51 5.39
CA MET A 1 -32.75 -9.42 4.54
C MET A 1 -31.64 -8.92 3.64
N LYS A 2 -31.88 -8.87 2.33
CA LYS A 2 -30.97 -8.26 1.34
C LYS A 2 -31.12 -6.74 1.44
N GLU A 3 -30.11 -6.06 1.96
CA GLU A 3 -30.10 -4.60 1.96
C GLU A 3 -29.24 -4.10 0.77
N PRO A 4 -29.74 -3.18 -0.07
CA PRO A 4 -29.00 -2.65 -1.21
C PRO A 4 -27.69 -1.99 -0.78
N LEU A 5 -26.67 -2.03 -1.64
CA LEU A 5 -25.31 -1.59 -1.33
C LEU A 5 -25.15 -0.07 -1.07
N GLU A 6 -26.21 0.74 -1.20
CA GLU A 6 -26.17 2.20 -1.43
C GLU A 6 -26.60 3.11 -0.26
N SER A 7 -26.09 2.95 0.97
CA SER A 7 -26.15 4.11 1.90
C SER A 7 -24.88 4.25 2.73
N LYS A 8 -24.79 5.35 3.48
CA LYS A 8 -23.64 5.90 4.24
C LYS A 8 -23.01 4.93 5.25
N ARG A 9 -22.37 3.87 4.77
CA ARG A 9 -22.19 2.65 5.57
C ARG A 9 -20.76 2.17 5.59
N LEU A 10 -20.34 1.79 6.79
CA LEU A 10 -19.22 0.88 7.04
C LEU A 10 -19.73 -0.55 6.90
N LYS A 11 -19.47 -1.22 5.76
CA LYS A 11 -19.89 -2.60 5.48
C LYS A 11 -18.72 -3.54 5.58
N ILE A 12 -18.93 -4.73 6.15
CA ILE A 12 -17.89 -5.74 6.24
C ILE A 12 -18.49 -7.14 6.08
N GLN A 13 -17.81 -7.95 5.24
CA GLN A 13 -17.77 -9.42 5.14
C GLN A 13 -18.31 -10.04 3.85
N ILE A 14 -17.40 -10.75 3.19
CA ILE A 14 -17.67 -11.60 2.05
C ILE A 14 -17.21 -13.02 2.41
N VAL A 15 -18.12 -13.98 2.33
CA VAL A 15 -17.94 -15.37 2.78
C VAL A 15 -18.33 -16.37 1.71
N SER A 16 -17.91 -17.61 1.94
CA SER A 16 -18.56 -18.78 1.38
C SER A 16 -18.86 -19.80 2.49
N PRO A 17 -20.02 -20.50 2.46
CA PRO A 17 -20.44 -21.47 3.47
C PRO A 17 -19.53 -22.71 3.59
N TRP A 18 -18.82 -23.12 2.54
CA TRP A 18 -17.94 -24.30 2.58
C TRP A 18 -16.51 -23.99 3.05
N CYS A 19 -16.12 -22.72 3.08
CA CYS A 19 -14.81 -22.30 3.54
C CYS A 19 -14.69 -22.45 5.07
N ARG A 20 -13.82 -23.36 5.55
CA ARG A 20 -13.55 -23.57 6.99
C ARG A 20 -13.21 -22.26 7.72
N PHE A 21 -12.40 -21.40 7.11
CA PHE A 21 -12.02 -20.11 7.70
C PHE A 21 -13.20 -19.13 7.81
N SER A 22 -14.14 -19.18 6.85
CA SER A 22 -15.37 -18.40 6.91
C SER A 22 -16.29 -18.91 8.02
N GLN A 23 -16.40 -20.23 8.18
CA GLN A 23 -17.16 -20.86 9.27
C GLN A 23 -16.61 -20.46 10.65
N MET A 24 -15.28 -20.48 10.83
CA MET A 24 -14.65 -20.04 12.07
C MET A 24 -14.85 -18.55 12.36
N LEU A 25 -14.83 -17.70 11.33
CA LEU A 25 -15.04 -16.26 11.48
C LEU A 25 -16.50 -15.90 11.78
N HIS A 26 -17.45 -16.73 11.36
CA HIS A 26 -18.88 -16.41 11.46
C HIS A 26 -19.35 -16.01 12.87
N PRO A 27 -19.14 -16.81 13.94
CA PRO A 27 -19.59 -16.44 15.29
C PRO A 27 -18.86 -15.18 15.81
N ILE A 28 -17.57 -15.04 15.49
CA ILE A 28 -16.75 -13.89 15.89
C ILE A 28 -17.27 -12.60 15.23
N PHE A 29 -17.68 -12.69 13.97
CA PHE A 29 -18.21 -11.57 13.20
C PHE A 29 -19.59 -11.13 13.70
N GLU A 30 -20.45 -12.10 14.07
CA GLU A 30 -21.76 -11.84 14.65
C GLU A 30 -21.65 -11.17 16.03
N GLU A 31 -20.76 -11.67 16.90
CA GLU A 31 -20.53 -11.07 18.21
C GLU A 31 -19.93 -9.66 18.10
N ALA A 32 -18.95 -9.44 17.21
CA ALA A 32 -18.40 -8.11 16.95
C ALA A 32 -19.47 -7.14 16.44
N SER A 33 -20.40 -7.61 15.60
CA SER A 33 -21.55 -6.80 15.15
C SER A 33 -22.43 -6.36 16.31
N ASN A 34 -22.66 -7.21 17.31
CA ASN A 34 -23.49 -6.88 18.47
C ASN A 34 -22.81 -5.81 19.34
N VAL A 35 -21.54 -5.99 19.65
CA VAL A 35 -20.73 -5.01 20.41
C VAL A 35 -20.76 -3.64 19.73
N ILE A 36 -20.53 -3.59 18.43
CA ILE A 36 -20.50 -2.33 17.67
C ILE A 36 -21.89 -1.70 17.56
N LYS A 37 -22.95 -2.50 17.47
CA LYS A 37 -24.33 -2.00 17.45
C LYS A 37 -24.71 -1.33 18.77
N GLU A 38 -24.19 -1.82 19.90
CA GLU A 38 -24.39 -1.19 21.21
C GLU A 38 -23.65 0.16 21.31
N GLU A 39 -22.42 0.24 20.79
CA GLU A 39 -21.61 1.47 20.80
C GLU A 39 -22.08 2.53 19.80
N TYR A 40 -22.59 2.10 18.65
CA TYR A 40 -23.04 2.96 17.55
C TYR A 40 -24.49 2.62 17.19
N PRO A 41 -25.47 2.93 18.07
CA PRO A 41 -26.85 2.45 17.95
C PRO A 41 -27.67 3.15 16.87
N ASN A 42 -27.22 4.33 16.41
CA ASN A 42 -27.94 5.07 15.38
C ASN A 42 -27.96 4.29 14.07
N GLU A 43 -29.16 4.13 13.51
CA GLU A 43 -29.34 3.46 12.23
C GLU A 43 -28.42 4.07 11.18
N ASN A 44 -27.72 3.20 10.44
CA ASN A 44 -26.78 3.55 9.37
C ASN A 44 -25.42 4.12 9.80
N GLN A 45 -25.03 4.12 11.09
CA GLN A 45 -23.68 4.54 11.47
C GLN A 45 -22.60 3.51 11.16
N VAL A 46 -22.88 2.23 11.40
CA VAL A 46 -22.04 1.06 11.09
C VAL A 46 -22.96 -0.11 10.76
N VAL A 47 -22.68 -0.85 9.67
CA VAL A 47 -23.56 -1.94 9.20
C VAL A 47 -22.73 -3.18 8.87
N PHE A 48 -22.84 -4.23 9.66
CA PHE A 48 -22.19 -5.50 9.35
C PHE A 48 -23.04 -6.23 8.28
N ALA A 49 -22.41 -6.68 7.20
CA ALA A 49 -23.14 -7.21 6.04
C ALA A 49 -22.40 -8.38 5.40
N ARG A 50 -23.06 -9.53 5.32
CA ARG A 50 -22.46 -10.76 4.79
C ARG A 50 -22.95 -11.04 3.37
N VAL A 51 -22.02 -11.33 2.46
CA VAL A 51 -22.31 -11.81 1.10
C VAL A 51 -21.87 -13.27 0.95
N ASP A 52 -22.79 -14.14 0.54
CA ASP A 52 -22.49 -15.51 0.10
C ASP A 52 -22.05 -15.49 -1.36
N CYS A 53 -20.76 -15.72 -1.61
CA CYS A 53 -20.19 -15.67 -2.96
C CYS A 53 -20.59 -16.82 -3.87
N ASP A 54 -21.01 -17.96 -3.30
CA ASP A 54 -21.47 -19.09 -4.12
C ASP A 54 -22.84 -18.75 -4.75
N GLN A 55 -23.67 -17.98 -4.03
CA GLN A 55 -24.97 -17.50 -4.52
C GLN A 55 -24.88 -16.18 -5.31
N HIS A 56 -23.84 -15.37 -5.06
CA HIS A 56 -23.68 -14.03 -5.60
C HIS A 56 -22.29 -13.85 -6.25
N SER A 57 -21.99 -14.70 -7.23
CA SER A 57 -20.72 -14.67 -7.96
C SER A 57 -20.49 -13.35 -8.71
N ASP A 58 -21.55 -12.68 -9.15
CA ASP A 58 -21.52 -11.35 -9.78
C ASP A 58 -21.01 -10.28 -8.81
N ILE A 59 -21.40 -10.34 -7.54
CA ILE A 59 -20.92 -9.44 -6.48
C ILE A 59 -19.46 -9.76 -6.15
N ALA A 60 -19.11 -11.05 -6.06
CA ALA A 60 -17.73 -11.49 -5.81
C ALA A 60 -16.78 -11.01 -6.92
N GLN A 61 -17.18 -11.15 -8.18
CA GLN A 61 -16.42 -10.67 -9.34
C GLN A 61 -16.31 -9.14 -9.34
N ARG A 62 -17.41 -8.43 -9.08
CA ARG A 62 -17.44 -6.95 -9.03
C ARG A 62 -16.42 -6.39 -8.04
N TYR A 63 -16.29 -7.01 -6.87
CA TYR A 63 -15.35 -6.61 -5.82
C TYR A 63 -14.03 -7.36 -5.86
N ARG A 64 -13.76 -8.11 -6.94
CA ARG A 64 -12.49 -8.83 -7.19
C ARG A 64 -12.07 -9.72 -6.02
N ILE A 65 -13.01 -10.50 -5.51
CA ILE A 65 -12.78 -11.39 -4.37
C ILE A 65 -11.95 -12.58 -4.85
N SER A 66 -10.74 -12.69 -4.30
CA SER A 66 -9.74 -13.71 -4.66
C SER A 66 -9.51 -14.76 -3.56
N LYS A 67 -10.11 -14.57 -2.38
CA LYS A 67 -9.93 -15.44 -1.22
C LYS A 67 -11.11 -15.36 -0.25
N TYR A 68 -11.30 -16.40 0.57
CA TYR A 68 -12.30 -16.43 1.64
C TYR A 68 -11.69 -16.70 3.03
N PRO A 69 -12.21 -16.08 4.09
CA PRO A 69 -13.11 -14.92 4.07
C PRO A 69 -12.34 -13.65 3.66
N THR A 70 -13.03 -12.70 3.03
CA THR A 70 -12.50 -11.36 2.73
C THR A 70 -13.32 -10.30 3.46
N LEU A 71 -12.64 -9.40 4.16
CA LEU A 71 -13.25 -8.34 4.96
C LEU A 71 -12.93 -6.98 4.34
N LYS A 72 -13.79 -6.52 3.43
CA LYS A 72 -13.67 -5.19 2.82
C LYS A 72 -14.43 -4.16 3.64
N LEU A 73 -13.91 -2.94 3.68
CA LEU A 73 -14.58 -1.77 4.25
C LEU A 73 -15.23 -0.96 3.14
N PHE A 74 -16.42 -0.45 3.39
CA PHE A 74 -17.07 0.53 2.51
C PHE A 74 -17.28 1.83 3.27
N ARG A 75 -17.29 2.97 2.58
CA ARG A 75 -17.68 4.28 3.13
C ARG A 75 -18.56 4.95 2.08
N ASN A 76 -19.82 5.23 2.42
CA ASN A 76 -20.78 5.85 1.49
C ASN A 76 -20.91 5.13 0.13
N GLY A 77 -20.87 3.80 0.14
CA GLY A 77 -20.93 2.97 -1.07
C GLY A 77 -19.58 2.84 -1.81
N MET A 78 -18.57 3.64 -1.47
CA MET A 78 -17.22 3.52 -1.99
C MET A 78 -16.47 2.42 -1.24
N MET A 79 -15.90 1.46 -1.97
CA MET A 79 -15.03 0.43 -1.40
C MET A 79 -13.68 1.05 -1.05
N MET A 80 -13.24 0.86 0.20
CA MET A 80 -11.91 1.27 0.62
C MET A 80 -10.85 0.33 0.04
N LYS A 81 -9.65 0.87 -0.23
CA LYS A 81 -8.55 0.09 -0.81
C LYS A 81 -8.10 -1.04 0.13
N ARG A 82 -7.92 -0.72 1.41
CA ARG A 82 -7.41 -1.67 2.40
C ARG A 82 -8.49 -2.61 2.89
N GLU A 83 -8.14 -3.90 2.92
CA GLU A 83 -8.93 -4.94 3.57
C GLU A 83 -8.53 -5.07 5.03
N TYR A 84 -9.44 -5.56 5.87
CA TYR A 84 -9.07 -5.96 7.22
C TYR A 84 -8.32 -7.31 7.19
N ARG A 85 -7.02 -7.25 7.45
CA ARG A 85 -6.11 -8.41 7.53
C ARG A 85 -5.67 -8.73 8.97
N GLY A 86 -6.10 -7.91 9.93
CA GLY A 86 -5.76 -8.06 11.35
C GLY A 86 -6.36 -9.32 11.99
N GLN A 87 -6.11 -9.50 13.29
CA GLN A 87 -6.55 -10.69 14.04
C GLN A 87 -8.06 -10.94 13.91
N ARG A 88 -8.47 -12.20 13.74
CA ARG A 88 -9.90 -12.57 13.71
C ARG A 88 -10.41 -12.82 15.13
N SER A 89 -10.56 -11.76 15.91
CA SER A 89 -11.16 -11.79 17.25
C SER A 89 -12.20 -10.68 17.37
N VAL A 90 -13.16 -10.84 18.28
CA VAL A 90 -14.23 -9.85 18.53
C VAL A 90 -13.63 -8.49 18.84
N LYS A 91 -12.66 -8.47 19.78
CA LYS A 91 -11.94 -7.27 20.18
C LYS A 91 -11.26 -6.59 18.99
N ALA A 92 -10.49 -7.32 18.19
CA ALA A 92 -9.70 -6.73 17.11
C ALA A 92 -10.60 -6.16 15.99
N LEU A 93 -11.70 -6.85 15.66
CA LEU A 93 -12.70 -6.32 14.74
C LEU A 93 -13.36 -5.05 15.30
N ALA A 94 -13.79 -5.07 16.57
CA ALA A 94 -14.41 -3.91 17.19
C ALA A 94 -13.44 -2.71 17.26
N ASP A 95 -12.20 -2.93 17.68
CA ASP A 95 -11.14 -1.91 17.71
C ASP A 95 -10.91 -1.31 16.32
N TYR A 96 -10.86 -2.14 15.28
CA TYR A 96 -10.75 -1.66 13.90
C TYR A 96 -11.93 -0.76 13.51
N ILE A 97 -13.17 -1.12 13.85
CA ILE A 97 -14.33 -0.24 13.60
C ILE A 97 -14.19 1.08 14.34
N ARG A 98 -13.82 1.06 15.63
CA ARG A 98 -13.64 2.27 16.44
C ARG A 98 -12.60 3.20 15.82
N GLN A 99 -11.47 2.65 15.37
CA GLN A 99 -10.43 3.39 14.66
C GLN A 99 -10.99 4.01 13.37
N GLN A 100 -11.69 3.22 12.55
CA GLN A 100 -12.28 3.71 11.30
C GLN A 100 -13.38 4.75 11.53
N LYS A 101 -14.01 4.79 12.71
CA LYS A 101 -15.02 5.78 13.09
C LYS A 101 -14.45 7.05 13.71
N SER A 102 -13.25 6.99 14.26
CA SER A 102 -12.56 8.18 14.78
C SER A 102 -12.32 9.20 13.67
N ASP A 103 -12.32 10.48 14.03
CA ASP A 103 -11.93 11.56 13.12
C ASP A 103 -10.42 11.41 12.84
N PRO A 104 -10.00 11.14 11.60
CA PRO A 104 -8.59 10.96 11.30
C PRO A 104 -7.80 12.27 11.26
N ILE A 105 -8.47 13.41 11.40
CA ILE A 105 -7.86 14.74 11.28
C ILE A 105 -7.50 15.27 12.65
N GLN A 106 -6.22 15.55 12.87
CA GLN A 106 -5.76 16.22 14.08
C GLN A 106 -5.99 17.74 13.95
N GLU A 107 -6.77 18.32 14.85
CA GLU A 107 -6.93 19.78 14.91
C GLU A 107 -5.73 20.42 15.61
N LEU A 108 -5.11 21.39 14.95
CA LEU A 108 -4.02 22.20 15.46
C LEU A 108 -4.57 23.36 16.28
N HIS A 109 -4.06 23.53 17.50
CA HIS A 109 -4.43 24.62 18.39
C HIS A 109 -3.37 25.73 18.41
N ASP A 110 -2.13 25.40 18.04
CA ASP A 110 -1.05 26.35 17.83
C ASP A 110 -0.24 25.99 16.56
N LEU A 111 0.19 26.98 15.78
CA LEU A 111 1.07 26.75 14.63
C LEU A 111 2.45 26.24 15.05
N ALA A 112 2.86 26.44 16.31
CA ALA A 112 4.08 25.86 16.87
C ALA A 112 4.09 24.33 16.78
N GLU A 113 2.93 23.66 16.85
CA GLU A 113 2.82 22.20 16.72
C GLU A 113 3.34 21.70 15.36
N ILE A 114 3.27 22.54 14.32
CA ILE A 114 3.76 22.22 12.97
C ILE A 114 5.28 22.04 12.99
N THR A 115 5.99 22.79 13.83
CA THR A 115 7.46 22.72 13.94
C THR A 115 7.92 21.40 14.57
N THR A 116 7.08 20.79 15.39
CA THR A 116 7.33 19.52 16.08
C THR A 116 6.70 18.31 15.39
N LEU A 117 6.15 18.47 14.18
CA LEU A 117 5.53 17.37 13.45
C LEU A 117 6.53 16.24 13.17
N ASP A 118 6.02 15.01 13.22
CA ASP A 118 6.75 13.83 12.79
C ASP A 118 7.00 13.89 11.27
N ARG A 119 8.21 14.35 10.91
CA ARG A 119 8.68 14.43 9.52
C ARG A 119 9.15 13.09 8.97
N SER A 120 9.06 11.98 9.72
CA SER A 120 9.18 10.64 9.11
C SER A 120 7.95 10.28 8.29
N LYS A 121 6.81 10.96 8.53
CA LYS A 121 5.53 10.72 7.87
C LYS A 121 5.23 11.79 6.82
N ARG A 122 4.31 11.44 5.93
CA ARG A 122 3.65 12.35 4.98
C ARG A 122 2.54 13.09 5.71
N ASN A 123 2.61 14.42 5.71
CA ASN A 123 1.63 15.25 6.40
C ASN A 123 0.88 16.14 5.40
N ILE A 124 -0.43 16.19 5.51
CA ILE A 124 -1.32 17.08 4.77
C ILE A 124 -1.96 18.02 5.79
N ILE A 125 -1.75 19.32 5.63
CA ILE A 125 -2.28 20.35 6.53
C ILE A 125 -3.29 21.20 5.76
N GLY A 126 -4.51 21.27 6.26
CA GLY A 126 -5.54 22.19 5.76
C GLY A 126 -5.70 23.40 6.68
N TYR A 127 -5.57 24.60 6.13
CA TYR A 127 -5.79 25.85 6.82
C TYR A 127 -7.13 26.42 6.39
N PHE A 128 -8.08 26.50 7.32
CA PHE A 128 -9.46 26.90 7.02
C PHE A 128 -9.89 28.10 7.87
N GLU A 129 -10.81 28.91 7.36
CA GLU A 129 -11.52 29.93 8.14
C GLU A 129 -12.31 29.30 9.28
N GLN A 130 -13.13 28.32 8.92
CA GLN A 130 -14.13 27.74 9.80
C GLN A 130 -14.39 26.28 9.41
N LYS A 131 -14.69 25.47 10.42
CA LYS A 131 -14.90 24.02 10.31
C LYS A 131 -16.19 23.66 9.57
N ASP A 132 -17.17 24.55 9.52
CA ASP A 132 -18.44 24.31 8.83
C ASP A 132 -18.41 24.63 7.32
N SER A 133 -17.26 25.07 6.79
CA SER A 133 -17.08 25.44 5.39
C SER A 133 -17.20 24.25 4.43
N GLU A 134 -17.58 24.52 3.18
CA GLU A 134 -17.61 23.51 2.12
C GLU A 134 -16.20 22.96 1.81
N ASN A 135 -15.19 23.83 1.88
CA ASN A 135 -13.77 23.47 1.76
C ASN A 135 -13.36 22.40 2.78
N TYR A 136 -13.68 22.60 4.06
CA TYR A 136 -13.36 21.62 5.09
C TYR A 136 -14.12 20.31 4.88
N ARG A 137 -15.39 20.34 4.44
CA ARG A 137 -16.14 19.11 4.13
C ARG A 137 -15.53 18.30 2.99
N VAL A 138 -14.91 18.94 2.00
CA VAL A 138 -14.16 18.22 0.96
C VAL A 138 -12.89 17.61 1.56
N PHE A 139 -12.11 18.40 2.28
CA PHE A 139 -10.90 17.93 2.96
C PHE A 139 -11.17 16.76 3.90
N GLU A 140 -12.23 16.84 4.69
CA GLU A 140 -12.65 15.80 5.62
C GLU A 140 -13.02 14.49 4.90
N ARG A 141 -13.71 14.60 3.75
CA ARG A 141 -13.99 13.42 2.92
C ARG A 141 -12.72 12.79 2.37
N VAL A 142 -11.75 13.59 1.92
CA VAL A 142 -10.47 13.07 1.41
C VAL A 142 -9.65 12.43 2.53
N ALA A 143 -9.53 13.08 3.69
CA ALA A 143 -8.85 12.55 4.86
C ALA A 143 -9.45 11.21 5.29
N LYS A 144 -10.78 11.10 5.31
CA LYS A 144 -11.48 9.83 5.59
C LYS A 144 -11.16 8.72 4.60
N ILE A 145 -10.70 9.01 3.39
CA ILE A 145 -10.29 7.99 2.41
C ILE A 145 -8.81 7.64 2.57
N LEU A 146 -7.96 8.65 2.79
CA LEU A 146 -6.50 8.54 2.68
C LEU A 146 -5.75 8.57 4.03
N HIS A 147 -6.43 8.61 5.17
CA HIS A 147 -5.81 8.65 6.51
C HIS A 147 -4.83 7.50 6.81
N ASP A 148 -5.03 6.39 6.11
CA ASP A 148 -4.19 5.20 6.18
C ASP A 148 -2.84 5.40 5.44
N ASP A 149 -2.77 6.35 4.49
CA ASP A 149 -1.62 6.64 3.63
C ASP A 149 -0.91 7.96 4.01
N CYS A 150 -1.59 8.86 4.73
CA CYS A 150 -1.08 10.18 5.14
C CYS A 150 -1.64 10.59 6.50
N THR A 151 -0.88 11.40 7.23
CA THR A 151 -1.38 12.13 8.41
C THR A 151 -2.08 13.41 7.96
N PHE A 152 -3.29 13.64 8.47
CA PHE A 152 -4.10 14.82 8.14
C PHE A 152 -4.23 15.74 9.35
N LEU A 153 -3.99 17.02 9.14
CA LEU A 153 -4.11 18.05 10.16
C LEU A 153 -4.98 19.20 9.65
N SER A 154 -5.67 19.87 10.57
CA SER A 154 -6.47 21.06 10.26
C SER A 154 -6.25 22.18 11.26
N ALA A 155 -6.14 23.42 10.79
CA ALA A 155 -6.14 24.61 11.63
C ALA A 155 -7.31 25.54 11.25
N PHE A 156 -7.90 26.22 12.23
CA PHE A 156 -9.08 27.07 12.05
C PHE A 156 -8.91 28.50 12.59
N GLY A 157 -9.72 29.43 12.07
CA GLY A 157 -9.93 30.76 12.64
C GLY A 157 -8.65 31.56 12.83
N ALA A 158 -8.38 31.95 14.09
CA ALA A 158 -7.21 32.75 14.45
C ALA A 158 -5.90 31.96 14.33
N VAL A 159 -5.92 30.64 14.58
CA VAL A 159 -4.73 29.77 14.48
C VAL A 159 -4.27 29.68 13.04
N SER A 160 -5.19 29.48 12.08
CA SER A 160 -4.85 29.38 10.66
C SER A 160 -4.65 30.72 9.96
N LYS A 161 -5.13 31.83 10.54
CA LYS A 161 -5.11 33.16 9.91
C LYS A 161 -3.73 33.57 9.35
N PRO A 162 -2.59 33.33 10.03
CA PRO A 162 -1.28 33.66 9.49
C PRO A 162 -0.91 32.90 8.21
N GLU A 163 -1.48 31.71 7.97
CA GLU A 163 -1.19 30.87 6.80
C GLU A 163 -2.23 31.06 5.67
N ARG A 164 -3.30 31.83 5.92
CA ARG A 164 -4.41 32.04 4.97
C ARG A 164 -4.32 33.36 4.20
N TYR A 165 -3.13 33.74 3.71
CA TYR A 165 -2.93 34.98 2.93
C TYR A 165 -3.85 35.07 1.70
N SER A 166 -4.07 33.94 1.02
CA SER A 166 -4.94 33.80 -0.14
C SER A 166 -6.28 33.15 0.17
N GLY A 167 -6.66 33.09 1.46
CA GLY A 167 -7.80 32.32 1.95
C GLY A 167 -7.42 30.89 2.33
N ASP A 168 -8.44 30.02 2.41
CA ASP A 168 -8.26 28.60 2.72
C ASP A 168 -7.27 27.95 1.76
N ASN A 169 -6.39 27.09 2.28
CA ASN A 169 -5.40 26.38 1.48
C ASN A 169 -5.03 25.02 2.08
N ILE A 170 -4.46 24.16 1.25
CA ILE A 170 -3.95 22.83 1.63
C ILE A 170 -2.46 22.77 1.29
N VAL A 171 -1.67 22.32 2.25
CA VAL A 171 -0.22 22.17 2.13
C VAL A 171 0.16 20.71 2.39
N TYR A 172 0.97 20.16 1.49
CA TYR A 172 1.65 18.88 1.68
C TYR A 172 3.06 19.14 2.22
N LYS A 173 3.39 18.49 3.33
CA LYS A 173 4.75 18.42 3.88
C LYS A 173 5.33 17.03 3.61
N PRO A 174 6.31 16.91 2.71
CA PRO A 174 6.96 15.63 2.43
C PRO A 174 7.76 15.13 3.64
N PRO A 175 8.13 13.83 3.65
CA PRO A 175 9.05 13.28 4.64
C PRO A 175 10.42 13.98 4.59
N GLY A 176 11.11 14.04 5.72
CA GLY A 176 12.38 14.74 5.89
C GLY A 176 12.23 16.26 6.01
N HIS A 177 13.36 16.96 6.16
CA HIS A 177 13.41 18.42 6.31
C HIS A 177 13.97 19.15 5.07
N SER A 178 14.52 18.41 4.10
CA SER A 178 15.13 18.96 2.88
C SER A 178 14.09 19.32 1.81
N ALA A 179 13.02 18.54 1.72
CA ALA A 179 12.00 18.72 0.70
C ALA A 179 11.10 19.94 1.00
N PRO A 180 10.87 20.82 0.01
CA PRO A 180 10.01 21.98 0.20
C PRO A 180 8.54 21.56 0.35
N ASP A 181 7.79 22.38 1.06
CA ASP A 181 6.33 22.26 1.14
C ASP A 181 5.71 22.44 -0.25
N MET A 182 4.63 21.71 -0.52
CA MET A 182 3.88 21.81 -1.77
C MET A 182 2.47 22.30 -1.50
N VAL A 183 2.07 23.39 -2.16
CA VAL A 183 0.75 24.00 -1.98
C VAL A 183 -0.21 23.50 -3.05
N TYR A 184 -1.43 23.14 -2.67
CA TYR A 184 -2.50 22.83 -3.60
C TYR A 184 -3.05 24.13 -4.22
N LEU A 185 -3.03 24.21 -5.55
CA LEU A 185 -3.44 25.40 -6.31
C LEU A 185 -4.83 25.27 -6.95
N GLY A 186 -5.51 24.13 -6.77
CA GLY A 186 -6.83 23.88 -7.32
C GLY A 186 -7.96 24.39 -6.44
N TYR A 187 -9.19 24.32 -6.94
CA TYR A 187 -10.38 24.66 -6.15
C TYR A 187 -10.64 23.61 -5.07
N MET A 188 -10.65 24.03 -3.80
CA MET A 188 -10.85 23.14 -2.64
C MET A 188 -12.27 22.58 -2.52
N THR A 189 -13.26 23.23 -3.16
CA THR A 189 -14.62 22.72 -3.27
C THR A 189 -14.74 21.57 -4.28
N ASN A 190 -13.77 21.41 -5.19
CA ASN A 190 -13.73 20.31 -6.15
C ASN A 190 -13.14 19.06 -5.47
N PHE A 191 -14.01 18.08 -5.18
CA PHE A 191 -13.61 16.82 -4.57
C PHE A 191 -12.60 16.05 -5.43
N ASP A 192 -12.85 15.88 -6.74
CA ASP A 192 -11.98 15.05 -7.59
C ASP A 192 -10.59 15.67 -7.74
N GLY A 193 -10.51 16.98 -7.93
CA GLY A 193 -9.24 17.70 -8.02
C GLY A 193 -8.43 17.62 -6.73
N THR A 194 -9.10 17.83 -5.60
CA THR A 194 -8.46 17.78 -4.27
C THR A 194 -8.03 16.36 -3.92
N PHE A 195 -8.89 15.38 -4.18
CA PHE A 195 -8.61 13.97 -3.95
C PHE A 195 -7.41 13.49 -4.77
N ASN A 196 -7.40 13.73 -6.08
CA ASN A 196 -6.31 13.29 -6.95
C ASN A 196 -4.97 13.91 -6.58
N TRP A 197 -4.94 15.21 -6.25
CA TRP A 197 -3.70 15.87 -5.85
C TRP A 197 -3.17 15.34 -4.51
N ILE A 198 -4.03 15.15 -3.51
CA ILE A 198 -3.63 14.59 -2.21
C ILE A 198 -3.21 13.13 -2.38
N GLN A 199 -3.94 12.33 -3.15
CA GLN A 199 -3.64 10.93 -3.41
C GLN A 199 -2.25 10.76 -4.04
N ASP A 200 -1.91 11.59 -5.04
CA ASP A 200 -0.60 11.59 -5.68
C ASP A 200 0.55 11.84 -4.68
N LYS A 201 0.31 12.66 -3.65
CA LYS A 201 1.31 12.95 -2.60
C LYS A 201 1.36 11.89 -1.51
N CYS A 202 0.23 11.24 -1.22
CA CYS A 202 0.11 10.25 -0.16
C CYS A 202 0.52 8.84 -0.59
N VAL A 203 0.33 8.50 -1.86
CA VAL A 203 0.66 7.18 -2.42
C VAL A 203 1.86 7.33 -3.35
N PRO A 204 3.11 7.19 -2.84
CA PRO A 204 4.31 7.41 -3.65
C PRO A 204 4.44 6.36 -4.76
N LEU A 205 5.17 6.71 -5.82
CA LEU A 205 5.51 5.78 -6.91
C LEU A 205 6.29 4.56 -6.39
N VAL A 206 7.24 4.80 -5.49
CA VAL A 206 7.99 3.76 -4.77
C VAL A 206 7.45 3.68 -3.35
N ARG A 207 6.82 2.56 -2.99
CA ARG A 207 6.16 2.37 -1.69
C ARG A 207 7.05 1.60 -0.72
N GLU A 208 6.98 1.92 0.57
CA GLU A 208 7.62 1.09 1.59
C GLU A 208 6.85 -0.23 1.71
N ILE A 209 7.54 -1.37 1.61
CA ILE A 209 6.98 -2.66 1.99
C ILE A 209 7.26 -2.91 3.47
N THR A 210 6.22 -3.28 4.21
CA THR A 210 6.26 -3.63 5.62
C THR A 210 5.50 -4.95 5.83
N PHE A 211 5.57 -5.53 7.02
CA PHE A 211 4.82 -6.76 7.32
C PHE A 211 3.30 -6.53 7.32
N GLU A 212 2.87 -5.30 7.59
CA GLU A 212 1.47 -4.91 7.64
C GLU A 212 0.84 -4.80 6.24
N ASN A 213 1.60 -4.33 5.24
CA ASN A 213 1.10 -4.12 3.88
C ASN A 213 1.56 -5.17 2.86
N GLY A 214 2.48 -6.08 3.21
CA GLY A 214 3.02 -7.10 2.30
C GLY A 214 1.94 -7.98 1.66
N GLU A 215 0.91 -8.38 2.42
CA GLU A 215 -0.22 -9.16 1.88
C GLU A 215 -1.09 -8.34 0.90
N GLU A 216 -1.20 -7.02 1.08
CA GLU A 216 -1.88 -6.15 0.10
C GLU A 216 -1.06 -6.02 -1.18
N LEU A 217 0.24 -5.76 -1.05
CA LEU A 217 1.13 -5.55 -2.19
C LEU A 217 1.24 -6.80 -3.08
N THR A 218 1.27 -7.99 -2.48
CA THR A 218 1.34 -9.26 -3.22
C THR A 218 0.04 -9.57 -3.97
N GLU A 219 -1.12 -9.16 -3.45
CA GLU A 219 -2.42 -9.34 -4.11
C GLU A 219 -2.61 -8.53 -5.39
N GLU A 220 -1.85 -7.43 -5.53
CA GLU A 220 -1.78 -6.67 -6.77
C GLU A 220 -1.29 -7.54 -7.94
N GLY A 221 -0.60 -8.65 -7.66
CA GLY A 221 -0.24 -9.67 -8.64
C GLY A 221 0.90 -9.25 -9.59
N LEU A 222 1.60 -8.17 -9.24
CA LEU A 222 2.76 -7.69 -9.97
C LEU A 222 4.04 -8.12 -9.25
N PRO A 223 5.09 -8.55 -9.97
CA PRO A 223 6.42 -8.74 -9.42
C PRO A 223 6.89 -7.51 -8.65
N PHE A 224 7.83 -7.68 -7.72
CA PHE A 224 8.39 -6.59 -6.95
C PHE A 224 9.76 -6.20 -7.48
N LEU A 225 10.01 -4.92 -7.71
CA LEU A 225 11.34 -4.31 -7.81
C LEU A 225 11.60 -3.56 -6.51
N ILE A 226 12.52 -4.06 -5.69
CA ILE A 226 12.71 -3.62 -4.31
C ILE A 226 14.11 -3.03 -4.15
N LEU A 227 14.20 -1.81 -3.62
CA LEU A 227 15.41 -1.31 -2.99
C LEU A 227 15.43 -1.70 -1.50
N PHE A 228 16.38 -2.53 -1.11
CA PHE A 228 16.75 -2.74 0.29
C PHE A 228 17.77 -1.67 0.69
N HIS A 229 17.43 -0.86 1.70
CA HIS A 229 18.33 0.16 2.25
C HIS A 229 18.24 0.22 3.78
N MET A 230 19.28 0.77 4.42
CA MET A 230 19.23 1.07 5.85
C MET A 230 18.30 2.25 6.08
N LYS A 231 17.57 2.27 7.19
CA LYS A 231 16.57 3.32 7.47
C LYS A 231 17.16 4.75 7.38
N GLU A 232 18.41 4.92 7.75
CA GLU A 232 19.13 6.19 7.73
C GLU A 232 19.64 6.59 6.32
N ASP A 233 19.75 5.63 5.40
CA ASP A 233 20.23 5.82 4.02
C ASP A 233 19.12 6.35 3.09
N THR A 234 18.77 7.61 3.32
CA THR A 234 17.77 8.31 2.50
C THR A 234 18.28 8.70 1.11
N GLU A 235 19.60 8.79 0.93
CA GLU A 235 20.22 9.18 -0.36
C GLU A 235 20.02 8.08 -1.41
N SER A 236 20.26 6.81 -1.06
CA SER A 236 20.02 5.69 -1.97
C SER A 236 18.54 5.58 -2.37
N LEU A 237 17.63 5.85 -1.44
CA LEU A 237 16.19 5.88 -1.72
C LEU A 237 15.83 7.00 -2.69
N GLU A 238 16.37 8.21 -2.51
CA GLU A 238 16.13 9.34 -3.41
C GLU A 238 16.66 9.05 -4.83
N ILE A 239 17.88 8.51 -4.94
CA ILE A 239 18.45 8.06 -6.21
C ILE A 239 17.50 7.07 -6.89
N PHE A 240 17.10 6.00 -6.17
CA PHE A 240 16.23 4.97 -6.73
C PHE A 240 14.86 5.52 -7.16
N GLN A 241 14.24 6.41 -6.38
CA GLN A 241 12.97 7.05 -6.74
C GLN A 241 13.10 7.88 -8.03
N ASN A 242 14.18 8.66 -8.15
CA ASN A 242 14.46 9.47 -9.34
C ASN A 242 14.69 8.60 -10.58
N GLU A 243 15.39 7.48 -10.42
CA GLU A 243 15.67 6.52 -11.50
C GLU A 243 14.41 5.77 -11.95
N VAL A 244 13.58 5.32 -11.01
CA VAL A 244 12.27 4.72 -11.31
C VAL A 244 11.39 5.71 -12.07
N ALA A 245 11.30 6.97 -11.61
CA ALA A 245 10.49 8.00 -12.26
C ALA A 245 11.02 8.37 -13.66
N ARG A 246 12.33 8.28 -13.90
CA ARG A 246 12.91 8.58 -15.22
C ARG A 246 12.80 7.42 -16.20
N GLN A 247 13.06 6.19 -15.74
CA GLN A 247 13.27 5.03 -16.62
C GLN A 247 12.06 4.10 -16.71
N LEU A 248 11.22 4.02 -15.67
CA LEU A 248 10.27 2.92 -15.47
C LEU A 248 8.79 3.35 -15.41
N ILE A 249 8.45 4.59 -15.75
CA ILE A 249 7.04 5.03 -15.77
C ILE A 249 6.19 4.17 -16.71
N SER A 250 6.76 3.69 -17.82
CA SER A 250 6.07 2.74 -18.73
C SER A 250 5.72 1.40 -18.08
N GLU A 251 6.46 1.02 -17.04
CA GLU A 251 6.35 -0.29 -16.36
C GLU A 251 5.45 -0.24 -15.10
N LYS A 252 4.80 0.90 -14.81
CA LYS A 252 3.94 1.05 -13.63
C LYS A 252 2.82 0.00 -13.53
N GLY A 253 2.40 -0.57 -14.67
CA GLY A 253 1.37 -1.61 -14.73
C GLY A 253 1.91 -3.04 -14.80
N THR A 254 3.22 -3.22 -14.90
CA THR A 254 3.87 -4.54 -15.12
C THR A 254 4.70 -4.98 -13.90
N ILE A 255 5.15 -4.03 -13.08
CA ILE A 255 5.95 -4.30 -11.88
C ILE A 255 5.66 -3.29 -10.77
N ASN A 256 5.78 -3.71 -9.51
CA ASN A 256 5.62 -2.86 -8.34
C ASN A 256 6.97 -2.32 -7.84
N PHE A 257 7.10 -0.99 -7.77
CA PHE A 257 8.30 -0.35 -7.23
C PHE A 257 8.19 -0.18 -5.72
N LEU A 258 9.13 -0.78 -4.99
CA LEU A 258 9.10 -0.83 -3.54
C LEU A 258 10.48 -0.48 -2.94
N HIS A 259 10.47 -0.12 -1.66
CA HIS A 259 11.68 -0.09 -0.85
C HIS A 259 11.43 -0.77 0.51
N ALA A 260 12.48 -1.33 1.11
CA ALA A 260 12.40 -2.09 2.33
C ALA A 260 13.57 -1.76 3.27
N ASP A 261 13.28 -1.70 4.57
CA ASP A 261 14.29 -1.58 5.63
C ASP A 261 15.09 -2.90 5.74
N CYS A 262 16.40 -2.83 5.47
CA CYS A 262 17.28 -4.00 5.50
C CYS A 262 17.27 -4.73 6.84
N ASP A 263 17.14 -4.03 7.97
CA ASP A 263 17.17 -4.64 9.29
C ASP A 263 15.89 -5.42 9.60
N LYS A 264 14.74 -4.95 9.10
CA LYS A 264 13.47 -5.68 9.22
C LYS A 264 13.39 -6.86 8.27
N PHE A 265 13.99 -6.74 7.07
CA PHE A 265 13.90 -7.75 6.00
C PHE A 265 15.19 -8.56 5.82
N ARG A 266 15.91 -8.84 6.91
CA ARG A 266 17.13 -9.68 6.90
C ARG A 266 16.91 -11.08 6.34
N HIS A 267 15.75 -11.68 6.62
CA HIS A 267 15.44 -13.02 6.12
C HIS A 267 15.26 -13.06 4.59
N PRO A 268 14.49 -12.15 3.97
CA PRO A 268 14.51 -11.99 2.51
C PRO A 268 15.87 -11.67 1.90
N LEU A 269 16.70 -10.85 2.55
CA LEU A 269 18.07 -10.61 2.09
C LEU A 269 18.93 -11.89 2.10
N LEU A 270 18.75 -12.75 3.09
CA LEU A 270 19.49 -14.01 3.18
C LEU A 270 19.18 -14.96 2.00
N HIS A 271 17.96 -14.94 1.44
CA HIS A 271 17.61 -15.74 0.27
C HIS A 271 18.52 -15.40 -0.93
N ILE A 272 18.87 -14.13 -1.10
CA ILE A 272 19.79 -13.66 -2.14
C ILE A 272 21.25 -13.56 -1.67
N GLN A 273 21.58 -14.21 -0.54
CA GLN A 273 22.93 -14.25 0.06
C GLN A 273 23.47 -12.85 0.39
N LYS A 274 22.59 -11.93 0.79
CA LYS A 274 22.93 -10.58 1.22
C LYS A 274 22.61 -10.38 2.70
N THR A 275 23.26 -9.39 3.28
CA THR A 275 23.07 -8.94 4.66
C THR A 275 22.84 -7.43 4.66
N PRO A 276 22.40 -6.82 5.79
CA PRO A 276 22.32 -5.36 5.88
C PRO A 276 23.64 -4.63 5.57
N ALA A 277 24.79 -5.29 5.76
CA ALA A 277 26.09 -4.72 5.42
C ALA A 277 26.34 -4.59 3.91
N ASP A 278 25.59 -5.32 3.08
CA ASP A 278 25.64 -5.23 1.63
C ASP A 278 24.70 -4.16 1.06
N CYS A 279 23.82 -3.58 1.89
CA CYS A 279 22.90 -2.54 1.48
C CYS A 279 23.66 -1.24 1.10
N PRO A 280 23.20 -0.49 0.07
CA PRO A 280 21.94 -0.66 -0.68
C PRO A 280 21.98 -1.80 -1.72
N VAL A 281 20.90 -2.60 -1.76
CA VAL A 281 20.73 -3.70 -2.73
C VAL A 281 19.41 -3.52 -3.48
N ILE A 282 19.44 -3.59 -4.81
CA ILE A 282 18.23 -3.67 -5.64
C ILE A 282 18.01 -5.12 -6.02
N ALA A 283 16.78 -5.61 -5.90
CA ALA A 283 16.41 -6.96 -6.34
C ALA A 283 14.99 -6.99 -6.93
N ILE A 284 14.75 -7.97 -7.79
CA ILE A 284 13.42 -8.35 -8.25
C ILE A 284 12.98 -9.62 -7.52
N ASP A 285 11.75 -9.64 -7.01
CA ASP A 285 11.06 -10.87 -6.59
C ASP A 285 9.87 -11.12 -7.53
N SER A 286 9.93 -12.22 -8.29
CA SER A 286 8.90 -12.59 -9.27
C SER A 286 7.74 -13.40 -8.69
N PHE A 287 7.73 -13.63 -7.37
CA PHE A 287 6.93 -14.66 -6.69
C PHE A 287 7.22 -16.09 -7.14
N ARG A 288 8.33 -16.30 -7.85
CA ARG A 288 8.92 -17.62 -8.08
C ARG A 288 10.38 -17.60 -7.65
N HIS A 289 11.12 -16.62 -8.17
CA HIS A 289 12.53 -16.46 -7.89
C HIS A 289 12.88 -15.01 -7.55
N MET A 290 14.02 -14.84 -6.87
CA MET A 290 14.64 -13.56 -6.63
C MET A 290 15.87 -13.35 -7.50
N TYR A 291 15.99 -12.17 -8.09
CA TYR A 291 17.10 -11.77 -8.96
C TYR A 291 17.74 -10.50 -8.40
N VAL A 292 19.07 -10.45 -8.34
CA VAL A 292 19.81 -9.31 -7.79
C VAL A 292 20.26 -8.41 -8.92
N PHE A 293 20.02 -7.10 -8.78
CA PHE A 293 20.63 -6.10 -9.64
C PHE A 293 22.10 -5.94 -9.23
N GLY A 294 23.01 -5.84 -10.19
CA GLY A 294 24.48 -5.86 -10.00
C GLY A 294 25.02 -4.92 -8.91
N ASP A 295 25.70 -3.84 -9.30
CA ASP A 295 26.11 -2.80 -8.34
C ASP A 295 25.01 -1.73 -8.26
N PHE A 296 24.68 -1.25 -7.06
CA PHE A 296 23.70 -0.17 -6.89
C PHE A 296 24.05 1.06 -7.75
N ARG A 297 25.34 1.38 -7.92
CA ARG A 297 25.82 2.51 -8.74
C ARG A 297 25.41 2.41 -10.20
N ASP A 298 25.19 1.21 -10.72
CA ASP A 298 24.77 1.00 -12.11
C ASP A 298 23.35 1.51 -12.37
N VAL A 299 22.58 1.82 -11.32
CA VAL A 299 21.27 2.46 -11.45
C VAL A 299 21.37 3.82 -12.16
N LEU A 300 22.50 4.50 -12.00
CA LEU A 300 22.79 5.81 -12.61
C LEU A 300 23.11 5.71 -14.10
N ILE A 301 23.44 4.51 -14.60
CA ILE A 301 23.73 4.29 -16.01
C ILE A 301 22.39 4.25 -16.77
N PRO A 302 22.16 5.17 -17.74
CA PRO A 302 20.88 5.25 -18.42
C PRO A 302 20.48 3.93 -19.08
N GLY A 303 19.27 3.46 -18.78
CA GLY A 303 18.70 2.25 -19.36
C GLY A 303 19.04 0.95 -18.62
N LYS A 304 20.02 0.93 -17.70
CA LYS A 304 20.39 -0.30 -16.97
C LYS A 304 19.25 -0.83 -16.09
N LEU A 305 18.62 0.05 -15.32
CA LEU A 305 17.49 -0.33 -14.46
C LEU A 305 16.28 -0.81 -15.30
N LYS A 306 16.03 -0.13 -16.43
CA LYS A 306 15.00 -0.56 -17.40
C LYS A 306 15.30 -1.92 -18.01
N GLN A 307 16.55 -2.16 -18.38
CA GLN A 307 16.99 -3.43 -18.94
C GLN A 307 16.78 -4.57 -17.93
N PHE A 308 17.07 -4.34 -16.65
CA PHE A 308 16.84 -5.35 -15.61
C PHE A 308 15.37 -5.80 -15.52
N VAL A 309 14.42 -4.87 -15.64
CA VAL A 309 12.98 -5.19 -15.69
C VAL A 309 12.63 -5.92 -17.00
N PHE A 310 13.20 -5.51 -18.12
CA PHE A 310 13.01 -6.20 -19.40
C PHE A 310 13.55 -7.64 -19.38
N ASP A 311 14.69 -7.85 -18.73
CA ASP A 311 15.35 -9.15 -18.62
C ASP A 311 14.54 -10.12 -17.75
N LEU A 312 13.78 -9.61 -16.77
CA LEU A 312 12.78 -10.39 -16.05
C LEU A 312 11.70 -10.89 -17.01
N HIS A 313 11.05 -9.99 -17.75
CA HIS A 313 9.91 -10.32 -18.59
C HIS A 313 10.29 -11.20 -19.80
N SER A 314 11.51 -11.07 -20.32
CA SER A 314 12.03 -11.92 -21.39
C SER A 314 12.53 -13.29 -20.91
N GLY A 315 12.59 -13.51 -19.60
CA GLY A 315 13.16 -14.72 -19.00
C GLY A 315 14.69 -14.78 -19.06
N LYS A 316 15.36 -13.71 -19.50
CA LYS A 316 16.82 -13.61 -19.54
C LYS A 316 17.43 -13.80 -18.14
N LEU A 317 16.89 -13.16 -17.10
CA LEU A 317 17.41 -13.32 -15.73
C LEU A 317 17.40 -14.78 -15.25
N HIS A 318 16.37 -15.54 -15.62
CA HIS A 318 16.27 -16.95 -15.26
C HIS A 318 17.31 -17.78 -16.03
N ARG A 319 17.47 -17.52 -17.33
CA ARG A 319 18.47 -18.19 -18.18
C ARG A 319 19.90 -17.92 -17.70
N GLU A 320 20.23 -16.66 -17.40
CA GLU A 320 21.57 -16.26 -17.00
C GLU A 320 21.97 -16.82 -15.63
N PHE A 321 21.00 -17.08 -14.75
CA PHE A 321 21.28 -17.77 -13.50
C PHE A 321 21.83 -19.19 -13.75
N HIS A 322 21.28 -19.92 -14.72
CA HIS A 322 21.69 -21.28 -15.04
C HIS A 322 22.95 -21.34 -15.89
N HIS A 323 23.11 -20.41 -16.84
CA HIS A 323 24.12 -20.52 -17.91
C HIS A 323 25.19 -19.43 -17.88
N GLY A 324 25.10 -18.49 -16.93
CA GLY A 324 25.93 -17.30 -16.93
C GLY A 324 25.45 -16.23 -17.92
N PRO A 325 26.18 -15.10 -18.04
CA PRO A 325 25.85 -14.02 -18.95
C PRO A 325 25.73 -14.51 -20.39
N ASP A 326 24.78 -13.94 -21.17
CA ASP A 326 24.64 -14.31 -22.58
C ASP A 326 25.99 -14.10 -23.34
N PRO A 327 26.36 -14.97 -24.29
CA PRO A 327 27.70 -14.95 -24.92
C PRO A 327 28.11 -13.63 -25.56
N THR A 328 27.14 -12.80 -25.96
CA THR A 328 27.38 -11.48 -26.54
C THR A 328 27.90 -10.45 -25.53
N ASP A 329 27.77 -10.71 -24.24
CA ASP A 329 28.20 -9.82 -23.14
C ASP A 329 29.61 -10.17 -22.61
N THR A 330 30.26 -11.22 -23.15
CA THR A 330 31.62 -11.65 -22.75
C THR A 330 32.66 -11.34 -23.82
N ALA A 331 33.85 -10.90 -23.38
CA ALA A 331 35.06 -11.06 -24.19
C ALA A 331 35.36 -12.57 -24.30
N PRO A 332 35.79 -13.11 -25.47
CA PRO A 332 35.89 -14.55 -25.67
C PRO A 332 36.95 -15.15 -24.73
N GLY A 333 36.57 -16.06 -23.82
CA GLY A 333 37.54 -16.90 -23.09
C GLY A 333 37.23 -17.33 -21.65
N GLN A 334 36.09 -16.96 -21.05
CA GLN A 334 35.70 -17.49 -19.73
C GLN A 334 34.63 -18.58 -19.89
N GLU A 335 35.00 -19.84 -19.62
CA GLU A 335 34.04 -20.92 -19.41
C GLU A 335 33.23 -20.63 -18.14
N VAL A 336 31.93 -20.36 -18.30
CA VAL A 336 31.02 -20.28 -17.15
C VAL A 336 30.54 -21.69 -16.85
N GLN A 337 30.67 -22.13 -15.60
CA GLN A 337 30.11 -23.41 -15.16
C GLN A 337 28.59 -23.32 -15.13
N ASP A 338 27.91 -24.23 -15.83
CA ASP A 338 26.47 -24.38 -15.75
C ASP A 338 26.05 -24.69 -14.30
N VAL A 339 25.12 -23.90 -13.77
CA VAL A 339 24.55 -24.08 -12.44
C VAL A 339 23.27 -24.91 -12.56
N ALA A 340 23.35 -26.17 -12.11
CA ALA A 340 22.22 -27.10 -12.17
C ALA A 340 21.10 -26.79 -11.15
N SER A 341 21.35 -25.92 -10.16
CA SER A 341 20.35 -25.51 -9.16
C SER A 341 19.47 -24.37 -9.66
N SER A 342 18.22 -24.30 -9.20
CA SER A 342 17.30 -23.18 -9.48
C SER A 342 17.76 -21.87 -8.83
N PRO A 343 17.34 -20.70 -9.36
CA PRO A 343 17.56 -19.41 -8.70
C PRO A 343 16.93 -19.37 -7.30
N PRO A 344 17.39 -18.47 -6.42
CA PRO A 344 16.82 -18.32 -5.08
C PRO A 344 15.30 -18.19 -5.12
N GLU A 345 14.61 -19.03 -4.33
CA GLU A 345 13.15 -19.01 -4.21
C GLU A 345 12.65 -17.66 -3.67
N SER A 346 11.45 -17.25 -4.12
CA SER A 346 10.78 -16.04 -3.64
C SER A 346 10.69 -16.01 -2.12
N SER A 347 11.03 -14.85 -1.55
CA SER A 347 10.85 -14.62 -0.11
C SER A 347 9.55 -13.88 0.16
N PHE A 348 9.12 -12.99 -0.74
CA PHE A 348 7.91 -12.19 -0.56
C PHE A 348 6.63 -12.96 -0.85
N GLN A 349 6.69 -14.10 -1.55
CA GLN A 349 5.54 -15.01 -1.66
C GLN A 349 5.06 -15.52 -0.29
N LYS A 350 5.93 -15.56 0.73
CA LYS A 350 5.55 -15.89 2.10
C LYS A 350 4.67 -14.82 2.77
N LEU A 351 4.66 -13.60 2.23
CA LEU A 351 3.77 -12.52 2.65
C LEU A 351 2.45 -12.51 1.86
N ALA A 352 2.30 -13.36 0.84
CA ALA A 352 1.05 -13.51 0.12
C ALA A 352 -0.04 -14.10 1.02
N PRO A 353 -1.33 -13.95 0.65
CA PRO A 353 -2.42 -14.57 1.37
C PRO A 353 -2.19 -16.07 1.58
N SER A 354 -2.10 -16.49 2.83
CA SER A 354 -1.73 -17.86 3.17
C SER A 354 -2.93 -18.82 3.15
N GLU A 355 -2.76 -20.00 2.55
CA GLU A 355 -3.72 -21.12 2.61
C GLU A 355 -4.02 -21.60 4.04
N TYR A 356 -3.11 -21.33 4.99
CA TYR A 356 -3.33 -21.64 6.40
C TYR A 356 -4.34 -20.71 7.09
N ARG A 357 -4.78 -19.65 6.41
CA ARG A 357 -5.73 -18.66 6.93
C ARG A 357 -6.87 -18.32 5.97
N TYR A 358 -6.71 -18.63 4.69
CA TYR A 358 -7.69 -18.35 3.67
C TYR A 358 -7.92 -19.58 2.80
N THR A 359 -9.11 -19.66 2.23
CA THR A 359 -9.31 -20.43 1.01
C THR A 359 -8.97 -19.52 -0.17
N LEU A 360 -7.93 -19.85 -0.92
CA LEU A 360 -7.53 -19.09 -2.10
C LEU A 360 -8.36 -19.53 -3.32
N LEU A 361 -8.71 -18.57 -4.18
CA LEU A 361 -9.51 -18.83 -5.39
C LEU A 361 -8.67 -18.79 -6.66
N ARG A 362 -7.40 -18.36 -6.57
CA ARG A 362 -6.54 -18.07 -7.71
C ARG A 362 -5.83 -19.29 -8.32
N ASP A 363 -5.94 -20.48 -7.72
CA ASP A 363 -5.21 -21.68 -8.20
C ASP A 363 -6.01 -22.53 -9.20
N ARG A 364 -7.05 -21.99 -9.85
CA ARG A 364 -7.88 -22.76 -10.81
C ARG A 364 -7.65 -22.49 -12.29
N ASP A 365 -6.75 -21.57 -12.64
CA ASP A 365 -6.46 -21.22 -14.05
C ASP A 365 -5.03 -21.61 -14.51
N GLU A 366 -4.41 -22.62 -13.90
CA GLU A 366 -3.28 -23.34 -14.51
C GLU A 366 -3.74 -24.73 -14.99
N LEU A 367 -4.26 -24.77 -16.22
CA LEU A 367 -4.38 -25.97 -17.07
C LEU A 367 -3.92 -25.63 -18.49
#